data_AF-A0AAD6W008-F1
#
_entry.id   AF-A0AAD6W008-F1
#
_cell.length_a   1.000
_cell.length_b   1.000
_cell.length_c   1.000
_cell.angle_alpha   90.00
_cell.angle_beta   90.00
_cell.angle_gamma   90.00
#
_symmetry.space_group_name_H-M   'P 1'
#
loop_
_entity.id
_entity.type
_entity.pdbx_description
1 polymer ?
#
loop_
_entity_poly.entity_id
_entity_poly.type
_entity_poly.pdbx_seq_one_letter_code
_entity_poly.pdbx_strand_id
1 'polypeptide(L)'
;MQQRQELPQNFRRQLSSRLRRLVAQEKLEKVQNCYKIKKVSSFGTKTPTPKKEVRPKSVHDTGDTVEGAANDAAYSVAEAENKSFVATEAVKESERVSKMAEDADSLLQLANEILEKCNSSLLLLSLLFHYLLIHALILDLAGLRGEIVIMG
;
A
#
# COMPACT_ATOMS: atom_id res chain seq x y z
N MET A 1 24.32 -3.14 26.19
CA MET A 1 25.61 -2.97 25.49
C MET A 1 25.50 -1.78 24.54
N GLN A 2 26.01 -0.61 24.91
CA GLN A 2 26.09 0.55 24.00
C GLN A 2 27.42 0.46 23.26
N GLN A 3 27.39 0.04 21.99
CA GLN A 3 28.59 -0.02 21.16
C GLN A 3 29.08 1.41 20.91
N ARG A 4 30.18 1.81 21.57
CA ARG A 4 30.89 3.05 21.26
C ARG A 4 31.89 2.76 20.16
N GLN A 5 31.49 3.00 18.91
CA GLN A 5 32.46 3.06 17.81
C GLN A 5 33.43 4.21 18.06
N GLU A 6 34.74 3.94 17.96
CA GLU A 6 35.76 4.98 17.94
C GLU A 6 35.58 5.82 16.69
N LEU A 7 35.05 7.04 16.87
CA LEU A 7 34.76 7.93 15.76
C LEU A 7 36.04 8.66 15.34
N PRO A 8 36.37 8.69 14.03
CA PRO A 8 37.51 9.45 13.52
C PRO A 8 37.46 10.92 13.98
N GLN A 9 38.61 11.54 14.22
CA GLN A 9 38.72 12.91 14.75
C GLN A 9 37.89 13.95 13.96
N ASN A 10 37.75 13.73 12.64
CA ASN A 10 36.99 14.60 11.74
C ASN A 10 35.48 14.31 11.69
N PHE A 11 34.99 13.28 12.40
CA PHE A 11 33.60 12.85 12.34
C PHE A 11 32.64 14.00 12.67
N ARG A 12 32.93 14.78 13.71
CA ARG A 12 32.11 15.96 14.08
C ARG A 12 32.03 16.95 12.92
N ARG A 13 33.16 17.29 12.30
CA ARG A 13 33.24 18.23 11.17
C ARG A 13 32.49 17.69 9.94
N GLN A 14 32.68 16.41 9.62
CA GLN A 14 32.01 15.75 8.50
C GLN A 14 30.50 15.65 8.72
N LEU A 15 30.07 15.28 9.93
CA LEU A 15 28.67 15.20 10.31
C LEU A 15 28.02 16.59 10.24
N SER A 16 28.65 17.63 10.78
CA SER A 16 28.14 19.00 10.68
C SER A 16 28.02 19.47 9.23
N SER A 17 28.99 19.14 8.36
CA SER A 17 28.91 19.47 6.94
C SER A 17 27.74 18.76 6.25
N ARG A 18 27.57 17.46 6.51
CA ARG A 18 26.45 16.67 5.97
C ARG A 18 25.10 17.19 6.46
N LEU A 19 24.97 17.53 7.74
CA LEU A 19 23.74 18.08 8.31
C LEU A 19 23.40 19.44 7.68
N ARG A 20 24.38 20.35 7.52
CA ARG A 20 24.16 21.62 6.81
C ARG A 20 23.70 21.41 5.38
N ARG A 21 24.30 20.45 4.66
CA ARG A 21 23.90 20.09 3.30
C ARG A 21 22.48 19.56 3.25
N LEU A 22 22.08 18.70 4.19
CA LEU A 22 20.73 18.13 4.25
C LEU A 22 19.67 19.19 4.60
N VAL A 23 20.02 20.20 5.40
CA VAL A 23 19.16 21.37 5.65
C VAL A 23 19.03 22.24 4.39
N ALA A 24 20.13 22.50 3.69
CA ALA A 24 20.10 23.24 2.41
C ALA A 24 19.32 22.51 1.30
N GLN A 25 19.26 21.17 1.36
CA GLN A 25 18.46 20.32 0.47
C GLN A 25 17.00 20.16 0.93
N GLU A 26 16.59 20.85 1.99
CA GLU A 26 15.26 20.76 2.62
C GLU A 26 14.83 19.35 3.06
N LYS A 27 15.76 18.38 3.15
CA LYS A 27 15.48 17.03 3.64
C LYS A 27 15.40 16.98 5.16
N LEU A 28 16.14 17.87 5.81
CA LEU A 28 16.09 18.10 7.25
C LEU A 28 15.66 19.53 7.53
N GLU A 29 14.88 19.70 8.59
CA GLU A 29 14.59 20.98 9.19
C GLU A 29 15.41 21.12 10.49
N LYS A 30 16.12 22.24 10.63
CA LYS A 30 16.83 22.54 11.88
C LYS A 30 15.87 23.23 12.84
N VAL A 31 15.53 22.54 13.93
CA VAL A 31 14.69 23.07 15.01
C VAL A 31 15.58 23.29 16.22
N GLN A 32 16.03 24.52 16.43
CA GLN A 32 17.01 24.89 17.48
C GLN A 32 18.30 24.04 17.40
N ASN A 33 18.58 23.23 18.43
CA ASN A 33 19.74 22.32 18.50
C ASN A 33 19.46 20.93 17.94
N CYS A 34 18.25 20.68 17.43
CA CYS A 34 17.83 19.39 16.91
C CYS A 34 17.57 19.45 15.41
N TYR A 35 17.61 18.29 14.76
CA TYR A 35 17.26 18.12 13.36
C TYR A 35 16.06 17.20 13.25
N LYS A 36 15.06 17.60 12.47
CA LYS A 36 13.87 16.79 12.17
C LYS A 36 13.85 16.47 10.69
N ILE A 37 13.44 15.25 10.34
CA ILE A 37 13.20 14.91 8.92
C ILE A 37 11.95 15.65 8.47
N LYS A 38 12.07 16.41 7.38
CA LYS A 38 10.93 17.11 6.80
C LYS A 38 9.94 16.06 6.28
N LYS A 39 8.74 15.96 6.88
CA LYS A 39 7.69 15.08 6.38
C LYS A 39 7.23 15.62 5.03
N VAL A 40 7.66 14.95 3.96
CA VAL A 40 7.12 15.19 2.63
C VAL A 40 5.71 14.58 2.63
N SER A 41 4.67 15.41 2.79
CA SER A 41 3.31 14.99 2.48
C SER A 41 3.27 14.64 1.01
N SER A 42 3.31 13.34 0.70
CA SER A 42 3.37 12.74 -0.65
C SER A 42 4.44 13.36 -1.57
N PHE A 43 5.27 12.53 -2.19
CA PHE A 43 5.90 12.94 -3.44
C PHE A 43 4.82 13.00 -4.52
N GLY A 44 3.95 14.01 -4.42
CA GLY A 44 3.23 14.57 -5.54
C GLY A 44 4.28 15.15 -6.48
N THR A 45 4.27 14.62 -7.70
CA THR A 45 4.95 15.03 -8.92
C THR A 45 5.31 16.52 -8.92
N LYS A 46 6.57 16.87 -8.60
CA LYS A 46 7.14 18.19 -8.88
C LYS A 46 8.49 18.02 -9.55
N THR A 47 8.40 18.05 -10.87
CA THR A 47 9.43 18.22 -11.88
C THR A 47 10.53 19.19 -11.41
N PRO A 48 11.84 18.85 -11.48
CA PRO A 48 12.90 19.83 -11.30
C PRO A 48 13.08 20.60 -12.60
N THR A 49 12.77 21.89 -12.58
CA THR A 49 13.26 22.88 -13.54
C THR A 49 14.80 22.92 -13.53
N PRO A 50 15.47 23.03 -14.70
CA PRO A 50 16.92 23.04 -14.77
C PRO A 50 17.47 24.40 -14.31
N LYS A 51 18.27 24.38 -13.24
CA LYS A 51 19.05 25.56 -12.81
C LYS A 51 20.21 25.75 -13.78
N LYS A 52 20.15 26.82 -14.59
CA LYS A 52 21.31 27.43 -15.25
C LYS A 52 22.34 27.78 -14.18
N GLU A 53 23.49 27.10 -14.18
CA GLU A 53 24.67 27.57 -13.46
C GLU A 53 25.71 28.00 -14.50
N VAL A 54 25.65 29.29 -14.85
CA VAL A 54 26.68 29.98 -15.64
C VAL A 54 27.91 30.14 -14.74
N ARG A 55 29.02 29.50 -15.08
CA ARG A 55 30.35 29.86 -14.57
C ARG A 55 31.26 30.28 -15.73
N PRO A 56 31.98 31.41 -15.66
CA PRO A 56 32.59 32.01 -16.83
C PRO A 56 34.01 31.48 -17.15
N LYS A 57 34.22 31.30 -18.47
CA LYS A 57 35.45 31.37 -19.28
C LYS A 57 36.72 30.61 -18.82
N SER A 58 37.12 29.66 -19.65
CA SER A 58 38.43 29.73 -20.31
C SER A 58 38.26 29.44 -21.80
N VAL A 59 38.67 30.39 -22.63
CA VAL A 59 38.75 30.26 -24.08
C VAL A 59 39.90 29.30 -24.37
N HIS A 60 39.60 28.09 -24.83
CA HIS A 60 40.42 27.43 -25.83
C HIS A 60 39.59 26.39 -26.57
N ASP A 61 39.67 26.55 -27.89
CA ASP A 61 39.52 25.56 -28.92
C ASP A 61 38.15 25.28 -29.53
N THR A 62 38.21 25.27 -30.85
CA THR A 62 37.11 25.25 -31.79
C THR A 62 36.89 23.79 -32.15
N GLY A 63 36.01 23.09 -31.41
CA GLY A 63 35.75 21.66 -31.66
C GLY A 63 34.69 20.98 -30.78
N ASP A 64 34.33 21.54 -29.63
CA ASP A 64 33.75 20.74 -28.52
C ASP A 64 32.22 20.88 -28.28
N THR A 65 31.48 21.49 -29.20
CA THR A 65 30.03 21.76 -29.01
C THR A 65 29.12 20.60 -29.43
N VAL A 66 29.61 19.70 -30.28
CA VAL A 66 28.82 18.58 -30.82
C VAL A 66 28.85 17.38 -29.86
N GLU A 67 30.00 17.09 -29.25
CA GLU A 67 30.16 15.93 -28.35
C GLU A 67 29.36 16.10 -27.04
N GLY A 68 29.36 17.30 -26.45
CA GLY A 68 28.52 17.60 -25.29
C GLY A 68 27.02 17.49 -25.58
N ALA A 69 26.57 17.99 -26.74
CA ALA A 69 25.17 17.88 -27.16
C ALA A 69 24.76 16.43 -27.46
N ALA A 70 25.66 15.63 -28.03
CA ALA A 70 25.45 14.21 -28.27
C ALA A 70 25.32 13.42 -26.95
N ASN A 71 26.17 13.73 -25.97
CA ASN A 71 26.13 13.08 -24.66
C ASN A 71 24.83 13.42 -23.89
N ASP A 72 24.39 14.68 -23.93
CA ASP A 72 23.11 15.10 -23.34
C ASP A 72 21.91 14.42 -24.03
N ALA A 73 21.95 14.30 -25.36
CA ALA A 73 20.91 13.59 -26.12
C ALA A 73 20.87 12.10 -25.75
N ALA A 74 22.01 11.43 -25.66
CA ALA A 74 22.09 10.03 -25.26
C ALA A 74 21.56 9.80 -23.84
N TYR A 75 21.92 10.67 -22.89
CA TYR A 75 21.41 10.60 -21.52
C TYR A 75 19.88 10.81 -21.47
N SER A 76 19.37 11.80 -22.22
CA SER A 76 17.93 12.08 -22.29
C SER A 76 17.14 10.91 -22.87
N VAL A 77 17.64 10.27 -23.93
CA VAL A 77 17.02 9.06 -24.52
C VAL A 77 17.00 7.91 -23.51
N ALA A 78 18.13 7.62 -22.86
CA ALA A 78 18.20 6.57 -21.85
C ALA A 78 17.24 6.83 -20.67
N GLU A 79 17.13 8.09 -20.22
CA GLU A 79 16.20 8.47 -19.17
C GLU A 79 14.74 8.32 -19.61
N ALA A 80 14.41 8.72 -20.84
CA ALA A 80 13.07 8.61 -21.39
C ALA A 80 12.64 7.14 -21.55
N GLU A 81 13.52 6.29 -22.06
CA GLU A 81 13.28 4.85 -22.21
C GLU A 81 13.06 4.17 -20.86
N ASN A 82 13.92 4.46 -19.88
CA ASN A 82 13.76 3.92 -18.52
C ASN A 82 12.43 4.36 -17.89
N LYS A 83 12.03 5.63 -18.05
CA LYS A 83 10.73 6.13 -17.55
C LYS A 83 9.57 5.45 -18.24
N SER A 84 9.65 5.28 -19.57
CA SER A 84 8.62 4.59 -20.35
C SER A 84 8.47 3.14 -19.88
N PHE A 85 9.58 2.44 -19.70
CA PHE A 85 9.58 1.06 -19.19
C PHE A 85 8.93 0.96 -17.81
N VAL A 86 9.34 1.80 -16.86
CA VAL A 86 8.78 1.82 -15.51
C VAL A 86 7.28 2.12 -15.53
N ALA A 87 6.82 3.05 -16.38
CA ALA A 87 5.41 3.37 -16.51
C ALA A 87 4.61 2.18 -17.08
N THR A 88 5.11 1.52 -18.13
CA THR A 88 4.46 0.34 -18.72
C THR A 88 4.36 -0.81 -17.72
N GLU A 89 5.43 -1.10 -16.99
CA GLU A 89 5.44 -2.17 -15.97
C GLU A 89 4.49 -1.84 -14.80
N ALA A 90 4.43 -0.57 -14.39
CA ALA A 90 3.49 -0.13 -13.36
C ALA A 90 2.03 -0.28 -13.78
N VAL A 91 1.69 0.03 -15.04
CA VAL A 91 0.33 -0.16 -15.58
C VAL A 91 -0.03 -1.63 -15.61
N LYS A 92 0.87 -2.49 -16.11
CA LYS A 92 0.66 -3.93 -16.17
C LYS A 92 0.41 -4.54 -14.79
N GLU A 93 1.18 -4.13 -13.79
CA GLU A 93 0.97 -4.58 -12.41
C GLU A 93 -0.33 -4.03 -11.82
N SER A 94 -0.67 -2.77 -12.11
CA SER A 94 -1.94 -2.16 -11.67
C SER A 94 -3.15 -2.90 -12.25
N GLU A 95 -3.14 -3.26 -13.54
CA GLU A 95 -4.21 -4.04 -14.17
C GLU A 95 -4.33 -5.42 -13.54
N ARG A 96 -3.20 -6.08 -13.29
CA ARG A 96 -3.15 -7.38 -12.63
C ARG A 96 -3.78 -7.32 -11.24
N VAL A 97 -3.43 -6.28 -10.46
CA VAL A 97 -3.99 -6.06 -9.12
C VAL A 97 -5.48 -5.69 -9.18
N SER A 98 -5.91 -4.87 -10.13
CA SER A 98 -7.33 -4.51 -10.33
C SER A 98 -8.17 -5.76 -10.55
N LYS A 99 -7.74 -6.63 -11.46
CA LYS A 99 -8.45 -7.88 -11.75
C LYS A 99 -8.56 -8.78 -10.51
N MET A 100 -7.49 -8.89 -9.73
CA MET A 100 -7.54 -9.64 -8.47
C MET A 100 -8.52 -9.05 -7.45
N ALA A 101 -8.64 -7.72 -7.40
CA ALA A 101 -9.60 -7.06 -6.53
C ALA A 101 -11.04 -7.34 -6.98
N GLU A 102 -11.32 -7.24 -8.28
CA GLU A 102 -12.62 -7.57 -8.87
C GLU A 102 -13.03 -9.04 -8.61
N ASP A 103 -12.09 -9.98 -8.77
CA ASP A 103 -12.31 -11.40 -8.47
C ASP A 103 -12.58 -11.62 -6.96
N ALA A 104 -11.86 -10.92 -6.09
CA ALA A 104 -12.04 -11.01 -4.64
C ALA A 104 -13.40 -10.45 -4.18
N ASP A 105 -13.82 -9.31 -4.74
CA ASP A 105 -15.13 -8.72 -4.47
C ASP A 105 -16.27 -9.63 -4.94
N SER A 106 -16.12 -10.26 -6.12
CA SER A 106 -17.08 -11.24 -6.64
C SER A 106 -17.23 -12.46 -5.72
N LEU A 107 -16.10 -12.98 -5.22
CA LEU A 107 -16.11 -14.10 -4.28
C LEU A 107 -16.74 -13.72 -2.93
N LEU A 108 -16.46 -12.51 -2.44
CA LEU A 108 -17.05 -11.98 -1.21
C LEU A 108 -18.58 -11.85 -1.34
N GLN A 109 -19.06 -11.34 -2.48
CA GLN A 109 -20.48 -11.25 -2.76
C GLN A 109 -21.15 -12.62 -2.72
N LEU A 110 -20.56 -13.62 -3.40
CA LEU A 110 -21.07 -15.00 -3.38
C LEU A 110 -21.09 -15.58 -1.96
N ALA A 111 -20.06 -15.34 -1.16
CA ALA A 111 -20.01 -15.83 0.22
C ALA A 111 -21.12 -15.23 1.10
N ASN A 112 -21.42 -13.94 0.93
CA ASN A 112 -22.52 -13.28 1.62
C ASN A 112 -23.88 -13.86 1.20
N GLU A 113 -24.11 -14.06 -0.10
CA GLU A 113 -25.35 -14.67 -0.61
C GLU A 113 -25.57 -16.08 -0.03
N ILE A 114 -24.50 -16.89 0.06
CA ILE A 114 -24.57 -18.21 0.69
C ILE A 114 -24.91 -18.09 2.18
N LEU A 115 -24.23 -17.20 2.91
CA LEU A 115 -24.45 -17.01 4.34
C LEU A 115 -25.89 -16.59 4.65
N GLU A 116 -26.44 -15.65 3.89
CA GLU A 116 -27.82 -15.19 4.06
C GLU A 116 -28.83 -16.33 3.84
N LYS A 117 -28.59 -17.16 2.83
CA LYS A 117 -29.46 -18.31 2.54
C LYS A 117 -29.37 -19.39 3.61
N CYS A 118 -28.17 -19.65 4.14
CA CYS A 118 -27.96 -20.55 5.28
C CYS A 118 -28.64 -20.04 6.55
N ASN A 119 -28.54 -18.75 6.86
CA ASN A 119 -29.19 -18.16 8.03
C ASN A 119 -30.71 -18.24 7.93
N SER A 120 -31.26 -17.93 6.76
CA SER A 120 -32.70 -18.00 6.51
C SER A 120 -33.25 -19.42 6.70
N SER A 121 -32.54 -20.43 6.17
CA SER A 121 -32.93 -21.84 6.33
C SER A 121 -32.75 -22.35 7.76
N LEU A 122 -31.69 -21.94 8.47
CA LEU A 122 -31.46 -22.32 9.86
C LEU A 122 -32.55 -21.74 10.80
N LEU A 123 -32.96 -20.49 10.59
CA LEU A 123 -34.05 -19.88 11.34
C LEU A 123 -35.37 -20.62 11.15
N LEU A 124 -35.71 -20.99 9.91
CA LEU A 124 -36.92 -21.76 9.61
C LEU A 124 -36.87 -23.15 10.26
N LEU A 125 -35.74 -23.85 10.18
CA LEU A 125 -35.57 -25.15 10.80
C LEU A 125 -35.69 -25.07 12.33
N SER A 126 -35.08 -24.05 12.93
CA SER A 126 -35.20 -23.77 14.35
C SER A 126 -36.65 -23.54 14.75
N LEU A 127 -37.39 -22.68 14.05
CA LEU A 127 -38.80 -22.41 14.33
C LEU A 127 -39.67 -23.67 14.20
N LEU A 128 -39.45 -24.48 13.16
CA LEU A 128 -40.17 -25.75 12.98
C LEU A 128 -39.90 -26.71 14.14
N PHE A 129 -38.65 -26.84 14.56
CA PHE A 129 -38.27 -27.70 15.69
C PHE A 129 -38.94 -27.24 16.99
N HIS A 130 -38.91 -25.93 17.27
CA HIS A 130 -39.59 -25.37 18.44
C HIS A 130 -41.11 -25.58 18.37
N TYR A 131 -41.73 -25.39 17.20
CA TYR A 131 -43.15 -25.63 17.01
C TYR A 131 -43.53 -27.10 17.27
N LEU A 132 -42.78 -28.04 16.71
CA LEU A 132 -42.99 -29.48 16.93
C LEU A 132 -42.80 -29.87 18.40
N LEU A 133 -41.79 -29.30 19.07
CA LEU A 133 -41.54 -29.54 20.48
C LEU A 133 -42.69 -29.02 21.35
N ILE A 134 -43.16 -27.80 21.10
CA ILE A 134 -44.32 -27.21 21.79
C ILE A 134 -45.56 -28.09 21.57
N HIS A 135 -45.83 -28.49 20.33
CA HIS A 135 -46.97 -29.34 20.00
C HIS A 135 -46.90 -30.70 20.71
N ALA A 136 -45.73 -31.34 20.74
CA ALA A 136 -45.52 -32.60 21.46
C ALA A 136 -45.77 -32.45 22.98
N LEU A 137 -45.28 -31.37 23.59
CA LEU A 137 -45.51 -31.08 25.01
C LEU A 137 -46.99 -30.83 25.33
N ILE A 138 -47.71 -30.11 24.45
CA ILE A 138 -49.15 -29.87 24.61
C ILE A 138 -49.92 -31.18 24.50
N LEU A 139 -49.60 -32.05 23.54
CA LEU A 139 -50.26 -33.37 23.40
C LEU A 139 -50.03 -34.27 24.61
N ASP A 140 -48.81 -34.25 25.17
CA ASP A 140 -48.46 -34.99 26.38
C ASP A 140 -49.23 -34.46 27.61
N LEU A 141 -49.30 -33.13 27.76
CA LEU A 141 -50.03 -32.47 28.85
C LEU A 141 -51.56 -32.63 28.73
N ALA A 142 -52.09 -32.68 27.51
CA ALA A 142 -53.50 -32.90 27.24
C ALA A 142 -53.93 -34.38 27.42
N GLY A 143 -52.99 -35.30 27.72
CA GLY A 143 -53.30 -36.70 27.96
C GLY A 143 -53.84 -37.45 26.74
N LEU A 144 -53.66 -36.91 25.52
CA LEU A 144 -54.18 -37.51 24.27
C LEU A 144 -53.34 -38.68 23.76
N ARG A 145 -52.38 -39.17 24.56
CA ARG A 145 -51.59 -40.36 24.26
C ARG A 145 -52.47 -41.60 24.49
N GLY A 146 -53.40 -41.83 23.58
CA GLY A 146 -54.34 -42.95 23.59
C GLY A 146 -53.62 -44.27 23.79
N GLU A 147 -53.90 -44.93 24.91
CA GLU A 147 -53.49 -46.29 25.19
C GLU A 147 -54.12 -47.23 24.15
N ILE A 148 -53.30 -47.89 23.34
CA ILE A 148 -53.71 -49.13 22.69
C ILE A 148 -53.75 -50.18 23.79
N VAL A 149 -54.91 -50.28 24.46
CA VAL A 149 -55.24 -51.43 25.30
C VAL A 149 -55.41 -52.63 24.38
N ILE A 150 -54.39 -53.47 24.32
CA ILE A 150 -54.52 -54.84 23.82
C ILE A 150 -55.23 -55.63 24.92
N MET A 151 -56.55 -55.80 24.78
CA MET A 151 -57.31 -56.77 25.58
C MET A 151 -56.87 -58.19 25.19
N GLY A 152 -56.26 -58.90 26.14
CA GLY A 152 -56.12 -60.35 26.17
C GLY A 152 -56.97 -60.94 27.27
#